data_AF-G2GY25-F1
#
_entry.id   AF-G2GY25-F1
#
_cell.length_a   1.000
_cell.length_b   1.000
_cell.length_c   1.000
_cell.angle_alpha   90.00
_cell.angle_beta   90.00
_cell.angle_gamma   90.00
#
_symmetry.space_group_name_H-M   'P 1'
#
loop_
_entity.id
_entity.type
_entity.pdbx_description
1 polymer ?
#
loop_
_entity_poly.entity_id
_entity_poly.type
_entity_poly.pdbx_seq_one_letter_code
_entity_poly.pdbx_strand_id
1 'polypeptide(L)'
;MNGIDNLLYLSSSSDYSGNVEISLTFKPGTDPDVAQVQVQNKLQLAMPLLPQQVQQQGVEVEKSSDAYLMFPSFVSEDGSMQQEEIADYIATNIKDPISRISGVGDAPLFGAQNAMRIWMDPNKLNRFKLTPVEVINAIRAQNDQVAVGQLGATPAVPGQQLNASIISQTRLTSAEEFNQIFTQNQP
;
A
#
# COMPACT_ATOMS: atom_id res chain seq x y z
N MET A 1 13.06 14.13 15.28
CA MET A 1 13.70 14.64 14.05
C MET A 1 14.93 15.47 14.43
N ASN A 2 16.00 14.84 14.92
CA ASN A 2 17.18 15.54 15.43
C ASN A 2 18.38 15.39 14.48
N GLY A 3 19.24 16.41 14.41
CA GLY A 3 20.44 16.39 13.56
C GLY A 3 20.12 16.45 12.07
N ILE A 4 19.18 17.33 11.72
CA ILE A 4 18.84 17.72 10.35
C ILE A 4 19.33 19.15 10.18
N ASP A 5 20.14 19.39 9.16
CA ASP A 5 20.75 20.69 8.92
C ASP A 5 19.71 21.69 8.42
N ASN A 6 19.90 22.96 8.78
CA ASN A 6 19.08 24.09 8.31
C ASN A 6 17.58 24.02 8.60
N LEU A 7 17.13 23.09 9.45
CA LEU A 7 15.76 23.03 9.94
C LEU A 7 15.43 24.31 10.73
N LEU A 8 14.40 25.04 10.30
CA LEU A 8 13.89 26.22 11.00
C LEU A 8 12.88 25.83 12.06
N TYR A 9 11.84 25.13 11.64
CA TYR A 9 10.76 24.68 12.50
C TYR A 9 10.10 23.44 11.93
N LEU A 10 9.36 22.76 12.80
CA LEU A 10 8.54 21.61 12.49
C LEU A 10 7.12 21.91 12.95
N SER A 11 6.15 21.60 12.10
CA SER A 11 4.74 21.54 12.46
C SER A 11 4.20 20.14 12.19
N SER A 12 3.16 19.75 12.92
CA SER A 12 2.48 18.48 12.69
C SER A 12 0.98 18.65 12.87
N SER A 13 0.21 18.00 12.01
CA SER A 13 -1.23 17.87 12.11
C SER A 13 -1.61 16.39 12.21
N SER A 14 -2.62 16.09 12.99
CA SER A 14 -3.19 14.74 13.08
C SER A 14 -4.70 14.85 13.12
N ASP A 15 -5.37 14.03 12.33
CA ASP A 15 -6.83 14.08 12.21
C ASP A 15 -7.52 12.82 12.78
N TYR A 16 -8.84 12.91 12.92
CA TYR A 16 -9.67 11.80 13.41
C TYR A 16 -9.79 10.64 12.41
N SER A 17 -9.41 10.86 11.15
CA SER A 17 -9.38 9.85 10.10
C SER A 17 -8.12 8.99 10.18
N GLY A 18 -7.19 9.33 11.07
CA GLY A 18 -5.94 8.60 11.29
C GLY A 18 -4.77 9.08 10.43
N ASN A 19 -4.92 10.21 9.73
CA ASN A 19 -3.82 10.80 8.98
C ASN A 19 -2.93 11.64 9.88
N VAL A 20 -1.63 11.63 9.59
CA VAL A 20 -0.65 12.49 10.24
C VAL A 20 0.20 13.13 9.15
N GLU A 21 0.27 14.46 9.17
CA GLU A 21 1.17 15.23 8.32
C GLU A 21 2.22 15.91 9.21
N ILE A 22 3.49 15.79 8.86
CA ILE A 22 4.60 16.45 9.57
C ILE A 22 5.37 17.30 8.55
N SER A 23 5.23 18.61 8.66
CA SER A 23 5.88 19.57 7.76
C SER A 23 7.16 20.08 8.41
N LEU A 24 8.29 19.92 7.72
CA LEU A 24 9.60 20.41 8.15
C LEU A 24 9.99 21.58 7.26
N THR A 25 10.12 22.77 7.85
CA THR A 25 10.48 23.98 7.11
C THR A 25 11.95 24.30 7.31
N PHE A 26 12.65 24.59 6.21
CA PHE A 26 14.09 24.81 6.17
C PHE A 26 14.44 26.27 5.87
N LYS A 27 15.68 26.67 6.20
CA LYS A 27 16.20 28.01 5.89
C LYS A 27 16.19 28.26 4.37
N PRO A 28 15.90 29.49 3.91
CA PRO A 28 16.06 29.85 2.50
C PRO A 28 17.47 29.53 1.99
N GLY A 29 17.56 28.95 0.78
CA GLY A 29 18.82 28.50 0.18
C GLY A 29 19.27 27.10 0.58
N THR A 30 18.52 26.39 1.44
CA THR A 30 18.76 24.96 1.70
C THR A 30 18.46 24.14 0.45
N ASP A 31 19.35 23.20 0.12
CA ASP A 31 19.12 22.25 -0.96
C ASP A 31 17.97 21.29 -0.57
N PRO A 32 16.84 21.29 -1.32
CA PRO A 32 15.68 20.47 -0.99
C PRO A 32 15.96 18.97 -1.16
N ASP A 33 16.92 18.57 -1.99
CA ASP A 33 17.31 17.17 -2.19
C ASP A 33 18.07 16.67 -0.95
N VAL A 34 18.99 17.48 -0.43
CA VAL A 34 19.73 17.17 0.79
C VAL A 34 18.80 17.14 2.00
N ALA A 35 17.91 18.12 2.12
CA ALA A 35 16.91 18.16 3.19
C ALA A 35 16.02 16.90 3.19
N GLN A 36 15.46 16.53 2.03
CA GLN A 36 14.60 15.37 1.90
C GLN A 36 15.34 14.06 2.25
N VAL A 37 16.59 13.89 1.80
CA VAL A 37 17.41 12.73 2.16
C VAL A 37 17.71 12.67 3.67
N GLN A 38 18.00 13.81 4.31
CA GLN A 38 18.23 13.83 5.76
C GLN A 38 16.96 13.44 6.53
N VAL A 39 15.79 13.94 6.13
CA VAL A 39 14.50 13.57 6.73
C VAL A 39 14.23 12.08 6.53
N GLN A 40 14.36 11.57 5.30
CA GLN A 40 14.17 10.15 4.99
C GLN A 40 15.07 9.26 5.86
N ASN A 41 16.35 9.60 5.99
CA ASN A 41 17.29 8.83 6.82
C ASN A 41 16.88 8.81 8.29
N LYS A 42 16.38 9.92 8.83
CA LYS A 42 15.86 9.95 10.22
C LYS A 42 14.56 9.19 10.38
N LEU A 43 13.67 9.24 9.38
CA LEU A 43 12.43 8.47 9.37
C LEU A 43 12.73 6.98 9.36
N GLN A 44 13.65 6.50 8.52
CA GLN A 44 14.01 5.08 8.44
C GLN A 44 14.52 4.52 9.77
N LEU A 45 15.25 5.30 10.56
CA LEU A 45 15.67 4.91 11.91
C LEU A 45 14.50 4.84 12.91
N ALA A 46 13.42 5.58 12.66
CA ALA A 46 12.22 5.60 13.48
C ALA A 46 11.15 4.60 13.02
N MET A 47 11.20 4.11 11.77
CA MET A 47 10.22 3.16 11.21
C MET A 47 9.93 1.96 12.13
N PRO A 48 10.93 1.28 12.73
CA PRO A 48 10.68 0.14 13.62
C PRO A 48 9.94 0.51 14.92
N LEU A 49 9.91 1.79 15.29
CA LEU A 49 9.19 2.30 16.47
C LEU A 49 7.71 2.56 16.17
N LEU A 50 7.32 2.58 14.89
CA LEU A 50 5.93 2.80 14.48
C LEU A 50 5.12 1.50 14.57
N PRO A 51 3.81 1.58 14.84
CA PRO A 51 2.93 0.41 14.76
C PRO A 51 3.00 -0.26 13.38
N GLN A 52 2.93 -1.59 13.35
CA GLN A 52 3.02 -2.37 12.11
C GLN A 52 1.98 -1.95 11.07
N GLN A 53 0.78 -1.56 11.51
CA GLN A 53 -0.30 -1.09 10.66
C GLN A 53 0.08 0.20 9.91
N VAL A 54 0.83 1.11 10.56
CA VAL A 54 1.33 2.33 9.93
C VAL A 54 2.44 1.98 8.93
N GLN A 55 3.37 1.11 9.33
CA GLN A 55 4.45 0.67 8.43
C GLN A 55 3.92 -0.01 7.16
N GLN A 56 2.83 -0.77 7.27
CA GLN A 56 2.20 -1.45 6.14
C GLN A 56 1.50 -0.51 5.15
N GLN A 57 0.98 0.64 5.62
CA GLN A 57 0.41 1.66 4.74
C GLN A 57 1.51 2.44 4.00
N GLY A 58 2.73 2.42 4.51
CA GLY A 58 3.83 3.24 4.02
C GLY A 58 3.86 4.60 4.69
N VAL A 59 5.06 5.19 4.74
CA VAL A 59 5.26 6.56 5.19
C VAL A 59 6.04 7.27 4.11
N GLU A 60 5.44 8.30 3.53
CA GLU A 60 6.00 9.04 2.40
C GLU A 60 6.75 10.28 2.89
N VAL A 61 7.81 10.65 2.17
CA VAL A 61 8.60 11.86 2.44
C VAL A 61 8.81 12.59 1.12
N GLU A 62 8.09 13.68 0.96
CA GLU A 62 8.02 14.44 -0.27
C GLU A 62 8.49 15.87 -0.09
N LYS A 63 8.92 16.48 -1.20
CA LYS A 63 9.24 17.91 -1.25
C LYS A 63 7.94 18.63 -1.59
N SER A 64 7.27 19.17 -0.59
CA SER A 64 6.03 19.89 -0.80
C SER A 64 6.25 21.40 -0.93
N SER A 65 5.36 22.02 -1.71
CA SER A 65 5.12 23.46 -1.76
C SER A 65 3.63 23.65 -1.55
N ASP A 66 3.22 24.68 -0.80
CA ASP A 66 1.80 24.91 -0.45
C ASP A 66 0.90 25.26 -1.66
N ALA A 67 1.45 25.29 -2.88
CA ALA A 67 0.74 25.66 -4.10
C ALA A 67 0.70 24.50 -5.10
N TYR A 68 -0.52 24.15 -5.53
CA TYR A 68 -0.75 23.22 -6.64
C TYR A 68 -0.51 23.91 -7.99
N LEU A 69 0.21 23.24 -8.89
CA LEU A 69 0.40 23.72 -10.27
C LEU A 69 -0.87 23.59 -11.11
N MET A 70 -1.60 22.47 -10.98
CA MET A 70 -2.81 22.17 -11.73
C MET A 70 -3.68 21.13 -11.03
N PHE A 71 -4.97 21.08 -11.41
CA PHE A 71 -5.94 20.10 -10.95
C PHE A 71 -6.62 19.41 -12.14
N PRO A 72 -6.01 18.36 -12.72
CA PRO A 72 -6.66 17.59 -13.76
C PRO A 72 -7.87 16.85 -13.18
N SER A 73 -9.03 17.02 -13.82
CA SER A 73 -10.28 16.36 -13.42
C SER A 73 -10.67 15.31 -14.46
N PHE A 74 -11.06 14.13 -13.99
CA PHE A 74 -11.48 13.01 -14.84
C PHE A 74 -12.96 12.73 -14.60
N VAL A 75 -13.72 12.52 -15.67
CA VAL A 75 -15.16 12.25 -15.65
C VAL A 75 -15.49 11.15 -16.65
N SER A 76 -16.53 10.37 -16.36
CA SER A 76 -17.13 9.45 -17.33
C SER A 76 -18.21 10.21 -18.11
N GLU A 77 -18.00 10.38 -19.41
CA GLU A 77 -18.92 11.13 -20.28
C GLU A 77 -20.25 10.40 -20.50
N ASP A 78 -20.23 9.06 -20.50
CA ASP A 78 -21.38 8.19 -20.69
C ASP A 78 -22.04 7.76 -19.37
N GLY A 79 -21.49 8.16 -18.22
CA GLY A 79 -21.96 7.78 -16.89
C GLY A 79 -21.77 6.30 -16.55
N SER A 80 -20.95 5.58 -17.31
CA SER A 80 -20.66 4.16 -17.09
C SER A 80 -19.76 3.90 -15.88
N MET A 81 -18.99 4.89 -15.43
CA MET A 81 -18.08 4.76 -14.30
C MET A 81 -18.50 5.64 -13.13
N GLN A 82 -18.57 5.03 -11.95
CA GLN A 82 -18.71 5.74 -10.68
C GLN A 82 -17.38 6.34 -10.23
N GLN A 83 -17.43 7.18 -9.20
CA GLN A 83 -16.26 7.89 -8.68
C GLN A 83 -15.13 6.93 -8.29
N GLU A 84 -15.46 5.79 -7.67
CA GLU A 84 -14.50 4.78 -7.24
C GLU A 84 -13.80 4.10 -8.43
N GLU A 85 -14.54 3.83 -9.51
CA GLU A 85 -14.00 3.23 -10.72
C GLU A 85 -13.05 4.19 -11.45
N ILE A 86 -13.39 5.49 -11.48
CA ILE A 86 -12.53 6.53 -12.03
C ILE A 86 -11.25 6.67 -11.18
N ALA A 87 -11.40 6.71 -9.84
CA ALA A 87 -10.25 6.81 -8.93
C ALA A 87 -9.30 5.62 -9.07
N ASP A 88 -9.83 4.40 -9.19
CA ASP A 88 -9.05 3.19 -9.43
C ASP A 88 -8.32 3.22 -10.78
N TYR A 89 -8.99 3.70 -11.83
CA TYR A 89 -8.36 3.85 -13.14
C TYR A 89 -7.19 4.84 -13.09
N ILE A 90 -7.36 5.99 -12.42
CA ILE A 90 -6.29 6.98 -12.22
C ILE A 90 -5.15 6.38 -11.42
N ALA A 91 -5.44 5.74 -10.29
CA ALA A 91 -4.43 5.13 -9.43
C ALA A 91 -3.57 4.11 -10.19
N THR A 92 -4.23 3.26 -10.97
CA THR A 92 -3.59 2.13 -11.65
C THR A 92 -2.84 2.54 -12.92
N ASN A 93 -3.36 3.51 -13.68
CA ASN A 93 -2.86 3.80 -15.03
C ASN A 93 -2.21 5.18 -15.18
N ILE A 94 -2.53 6.15 -14.31
CA ILE A 94 -2.19 7.57 -14.54
C ILE A 94 -1.27 8.13 -13.46
N LYS A 95 -1.55 7.88 -12.18
CA LYS A 95 -0.83 8.48 -11.04
C LYS A 95 0.68 8.22 -11.15
N ASP A 96 1.04 6.96 -11.36
CA ASP A 96 2.43 6.50 -11.42
C ASP A 96 3.23 7.14 -12.57
N PRO A 97 2.75 7.13 -13.82
CA PRO A 97 3.40 7.87 -14.90
C PRO A 97 3.55 9.37 -14.61
N ILE A 98 2.53 10.04 -14.07
CA ILE A 98 2.58 11.48 -13.77
C ILE A 98 3.62 11.76 -12.67
N SER A 99 3.62 10.97 -11.60
CA SER A 99 4.53 11.15 -10.45
C SER A 99 6.01 11.03 -10.84
N ARG A 100 6.31 10.40 -11.98
CA ARG A 100 7.68 10.24 -12.51
C ARG A 100 8.11 11.35 -13.48
N ILE A 101 7.23 12.29 -13.82
CA ILE A 101 7.58 13.41 -14.70
C ILE A 101 8.51 14.37 -13.95
N SER A 102 9.63 14.72 -14.57
CA SER A 102 10.58 15.68 -14.00
C SER A 102 9.89 17.00 -13.67
N GLY A 103 9.99 17.43 -12.40
CA GLY A 103 9.35 18.65 -11.89
C GLY A 103 8.04 18.42 -11.14
N VAL A 104 7.50 17.19 -11.14
CA VAL A 104 6.40 16.82 -10.24
C VAL A 104 6.97 16.53 -8.85
N GLY A 105 6.53 17.29 -7.85
CA GLY A 105 6.93 17.12 -6.45
C GLY A 105 6.02 16.14 -5.70
N ASP A 106 4.72 16.38 -5.80
CA ASP A 106 3.63 15.54 -5.27
C ASP A 106 2.50 15.48 -6.33
N ALA A 107 1.79 14.36 -6.36
CA ALA A 107 0.63 14.09 -7.22
C ALA A 107 -0.46 13.36 -6.41
N PRO A 108 -1.19 14.07 -5.53
CA PRO A 108 -2.16 13.44 -4.65
C PRO A 108 -3.35 12.91 -5.45
N LEU A 109 -3.83 11.72 -5.08
CA LEU A 109 -5.02 11.11 -5.66
C LEU A 109 -6.26 11.52 -4.88
N PHE A 110 -7.23 12.14 -5.56
CA PHE A 110 -8.55 12.42 -4.99
C PHE A 110 -9.46 11.19 -5.13
N GLY A 111 -9.32 10.25 -4.20
CA GLY A 111 -9.99 8.95 -4.23
C GLY A 111 -9.07 7.87 -3.70
N ALA A 112 -9.38 6.61 -3.98
CA ALA A 112 -8.52 5.49 -3.62
C ALA A 112 -8.53 4.44 -4.73
N GLN A 113 -7.43 3.68 -4.83
CA GLN A 113 -7.40 2.46 -5.62
C GLN A 113 -8.43 1.46 -5.06
N ASN A 114 -8.96 0.59 -5.92
CA ASN A 114 -9.85 -0.47 -5.51
C ASN A 114 -9.18 -1.39 -4.47
N ALA A 115 -9.99 -1.83 -3.51
CA ALA A 115 -9.60 -2.82 -2.52
C ALA A 115 -10.67 -3.90 -2.44
N MET A 116 -10.26 -5.16 -2.26
CA MET A 116 -11.21 -6.23 -1.98
C MET A 116 -11.85 -6.00 -0.61
N ARG A 117 -13.14 -5.63 -0.60
CA ARG A 117 -13.88 -5.32 0.63
C ARG A 117 -14.65 -6.53 1.12
N ILE A 118 -14.31 -7.02 2.31
CA ILE A 118 -15.01 -8.11 2.99
C ILE A 118 -15.95 -7.52 4.05
N TRP A 119 -17.23 -7.38 3.70
CA TRP A 119 -18.26 -6.89 4.62
C TRP A 119 -18.83 -8.05 5.45
N MET A 120 -18.43 -8.10 6.73
CA MET A 120 -18.83 -9.16 7.63
C MET A 120 -20.25 -8.96 8.18
N ASP A 121 -21.06 -10.02 8.16
CA ASP A 121 -22.38 -10.07 8.79
C ASP A 121 -22.28 -10.67 10.20
N PRO A 122 -22.50 -9.89 11.27
CA PRO A 122 -22.33 -10.36 12.65
C PRO A 122 -23.29 -11.50 13.02
N ASN A 123 -24.48 -11.57 12.40
CA ASN A 123 -25.44 -12.64 12.66
C ASN A 123 -24.97 -13.97 12.07
N LYS A 124 -24.41 -13.93 10.85
CA LYS A 124 -23.82 -15.12 10.22
C LYS A 124 -22.59 -15.59 10.98
N LEU A 125 -21.70 -14.67 11.37
CA LEU A 125 -20.53 -14.99 12.19
C LEU A 125 -20.95 -15.72 13.48
N ASN A 126 -21.90 -15.17 14.23
CA ASN A 126 -22.39 -15.79 15.45
C ASN A 126 -23.02 -17.18 15.21
N ARG A 127 -23.82 -17.34 14.15
CA ARG A 127 -24.45 -18.62 13.78
C ARG A 127 -23.42 -19.73 13.53
N PHE A 128 -22.28 -19.38 12.92
CA PHE A 128 -21.19 -20.31 12.63
C PHE A 128 -20.10 -20.31 13.70
N LYS A 129 -20.32 -19.64 14.85
CA LYS A 129 -19.34 -19.48 15.93
C LYS A 129 -17.99 -18.94 15.42
N LEU A 130 -18.05 -18.07 14.42
CA LEU A 130 -16.90 -17.39 13.85
C LEU A 130 -16.72 -16.01 14.47
N THR A 131 -15.48 -15.57 14.55
CA THR A 131 -15.07 -14.22 14.94
C THR A 131 -14.38 -13.52 13.76
N PRO A 132 -14.30 -12.17 13.76
CA PRO A 132 -13.52 -11.46 12.75
C PRO A 132 -12.06 -11.91 12.66
N VAL A 133 -11.47 -12.36 13.78
CA VAL A 133 -10.09 -12.86 13.82
C VAL A 133 -9.96 -14.13 12.98
N GLU A 134 -10.95 -15.03 13.01
CA GLU A 134 -10.93 -16.26 12.21
C GLU A 134 -11.08 -15.96 10.72
N VAL A 135 -11.92 -14.98 10.35
CA VAL A 135 -12.04 -14.52 8.96
C VAL A 135 -10.72 -13.93 8.46
N ILE A 136 -10.09 -13.04 9.25
CA ILE A 136 -8.79 -12.44 8.90
C ILE A 136 -7.72 -13.53 8.72
N ASN A 137 -7.68 -14.50 9.63
CA ASN A 137 -6.72 -15.60 9.56
C ASN A 137 -6.95 -16.50 8.34
N ALA A 138 -8.21 -16.80 8.01
CA ALA A 138 -8.56 -17.58 6.82
C ALA A 138 -8.14 -16.85 5.53
N ILE A 139 -8.38 -15.54 5.45
CA ILE A 139 -7.93 -14.72 4.32
C ILE A 139 -6.41 -14.74 4.21
N ARG A 140 -5.67 -14.52 5.30
CA ARG A 140 -4.21 -14.54 5.28
C ARG A 140 -3.63 -15.89 4.87
N ALA A 141 -4.28 -17.00 5.24
CA ALA A 141 -3.82 -18.34 4.92
C ALA A 141 -4.15 -18.79 3.48
N GLN A 142 -5.22 -18.25 2.87
CA GLN A 142 -5.71 -18.70 1.56
C GLN A 142 -5.49 -17.68 0.43
N ASN A 143 -5.31 -16.40 0.76
CA ASN A 143 -4.84 -15.37 -0.15
C ASN A 143 -3.35 -15.11 0.09
N ASP A 144 -2.53 -16.14 -0.15
CA ASP A 144 -1.08 -16.10 0.05
C ASP A 144 -0.34 -16.43 -1.25
N GLN A 145 0.93 -16.01 -1.33
CA GLN A 145 1.83 -16.31 -2.42
C GLN A 145 3.05 -17.04 -1.86
N VAL A 146 3.01 -18.37 -1.90
CA VAL A 146 4.05 -19.20 -1.29
C VAL A 146 5.12 -19.61 -2.31
N ALA A 147 6.39 -19.39 -1.97
CA ALA A 147 7.51 -19.90 -2.74
C ALA A 147 7.74 -21.40 -2.42
N VAL A 148 7.44 -22.27 -3.37
CA VAL A 148 7.51 -23.74 -3.20
C VAL A 148 8.69 -24.40 -3.92
N GLY A 149 9.58 -23.58 -4.49
CA GLY A 149 10.82 -24.05 -5.13
C GLY A 149 10.62 -24.61 -6.53
N GLN A 150 11.48 -25.54 -6.92
CA GLN A 150 11.54 -26.07 -8.28
C GLN A 150 11.84 -27.57 -8.27
N LEU A 151 11.26 -28.30 -9.22
CA LEU A 151 11.69 -29.67 -9.55
C LEU A 151 13.07 -29.60 -10.18
N GLY A 152 14.00 -30.46 -9.74
CA GLY A 152 15.37 -30.45 -10.23
C GLY A 152 16.16 -29.19 -9.84
N ALA A 153 15.82 -28.56 -8.71
CA ALA A 153 16.61 -27.47 -8.13
C ALA A 153 18.01 -27.96 -7.73
N THR A 154 18.99 -27.05 -7.73
CA THR A 154 20.36 -27.36 -7.30
C THR A 154 20.48 -27.43 -5.77
N PRO A 155 21.34 -28.33 -5.24
CA PRO A 155 22.13 -29.32 -5.97
C PRO A 155 21.28 -30.51 -6.42
N ALA A 156 21.28 -30.78 -7.73
CA ALA A 156 20.49 -31.85 -8.34
C ALA A 156 21.30 -33.15 -8.46
N VAL A 157 20.59 -34.28 -8.58
CA VAL A 157 21.23 -35.58 -8.85
C VAL A 157 21.92 -35.58 -10.23
N PRO A 158 23.08 -36.25 -10.40
CA PRO A 158 23.75 -36.33 -11.69
C PRO A 158 22.82 -36.89 -12.78
N GLY A 159 22.74 -36.21 -13.92
CA GLY A 159 21.87 -36.60 -15.03
C GLY A 159 20.43 -36.06 -14.95
N GLN A 160 20.09 -35.23 -13.95
CA GLN A 160 18.79 -34.54 -13.89
C GLN A 160 18.60 -33.65 -15.13
N GLN A 161 17.58 -33.96 -15.95
CA GLN A 161 17.25 -33.19 -17.17
C GLN A 161 16.08 -32.20 -16.97
N LEU A 162 15.11 -32.53 -16.11
CA LEU A 162 13.96 -31.67 -15.86
C LEU A 162 14.29 -30.64 -14.78
N ASN A 163 14.18 -29.36 -15.14
CA ASN A 163 14.09 -28.25 -14.18
C ASN A 163 12.79 -27.47 -14.43
N ALA A 164 11.94 -27.36 -13.42
CA ALA A 164 10.64 -26.69 -13.57
C ALA A 164 10.24 -26.01 -12.26
N SER A 165 9.76 -24.77 -12.33
CA SER A 165 9.24 -24.08 -11.16
C SER A 165 7.94 -24.69 -10.69
N ILE A 166 7.81 -24.92 -9.39
CA ILE A 166 6.56 -25.38 -8.79
C ILE A 166 5.72 -24.13 -8.52
N ILE A 167 4.47 -24.15 -8.96
CA ILE A 167 3.49 -23.10 -8.68
C ILE A 167 2.49 -23.70 -7.68
N SER A 168 2.33 -23.03 -6.54
CA SER A 168 1.36 -23.39 -5.50
C SER A 168 0.26 -22.34 -5.45
N GLN A 169 -0.26 -22.04 -4.26
CA GLN A 169 -1.24 -20.99 -4.02
C GLN A 169 -0.71 -19.64 -4.53
N THR A 170 -1.57 -18.96 -5.28
CA THR A 170 -1.37 -17.60 -5.73
C THR A 170 -2.38 -16.69 -5.06
N ARG A 171 -2.10 -15.39 -5.04
CA ARG A 171 -3.10 -14.41 -4.59
C ARG A 171 -4.41 -14.56 -5.36
N LEU A 172 -5.51 -14.39 -4.63
CA LEU A 172 -6.84 -14.37 -5.19
C LEU A 172 -7.05 -13.08 -5.98
N THR A 173 -7.80 -13.17 -7.07
CA THR A 173 -7.94 -12.12 -8.09
C THR A 173 -9.38 -11.69 -8.32
N SER A 174 -10.36 -12.41 -7.78
CA SER A 174 -11.79 -12.14 -8.00
C SER A 174 -12.61 -12.24 -6.71
N ALA A 175 -13.76 -11.56 -6.66
CA ALA A 175 -14.66 -11.65 -5.51
C ALA A 175 -15.19 -13.09 -5.31
N GLU A 176 -15.35 -13.84 -6.39
CA GLU A 176 -15.74 -15.24 -6.39
C GLU A 176 -14.72 -16.11 -5.65
N GLU A 177 -13.43 -15.90 -5.90
CA GLU A 177 -12.36 -16.61 -5.20
C GLU A 177 -12.33 -16.26 -3.71
N PHE A 178 -12.51 -14.99 -3.34
CA PHE A 178 -12.60 -14.58 -1.94
C PHE A 178 -13.83 -15.18 -1.22
N ASN A 179 -14.96 -15.33 -1.92
CA ASN A 179 -16.16 -15.96 -1.38
C ASN A 179 -15.99 -17.48 -1.14
N GLN A 180 -15.01 -18.10 -1.81
CA GLN A 180 -14.68 -19.52 -1.64
C GLN A 180 -13.66 -19.77 -0.52
N ILE A 181 -13.17 -18.71 0.16
CA ILE A 181 -12.29 -18.85 1.31
C ILE A 181 -12.99 -19.67 2.39
N PHE A 182 -12.34 -20.77 2.76
CA PHE A 182 -12.85 -21.70 3.74
C PHE A 182 -12.50 -21.23 5.16
N THR A 183 -13.50 -20.91 5.98
CA THR A 183 -13.29 -20.29 7.31
C THR A 183 -13.33 -21.27 8.49
N GLN A 184 -13.74 -22.53 8.27
CA GLN A 184 -13.66 -23.55 9.33
C GLN A 184 -13.81 -24.98 8.81
N ASN A 185 -12.89 -25.86 9.22
CA ASN A 185 -13.13 -27.30 9.38
C ASN A 185 -13.42 -27.49 10.88
N GLN A 186 -14.63 -27.87 11.28
CA GLN A 186 -14.82 -28.51 12.58
C GLN A 186 -15.28 -29.95 12.36
N PRO A 187 -14.70 -30.94 13.08
CA PRO A 187 -15.30 -32.27 13.19
C PRO A 187 -16.65 -32.22 13.91
#